data_AF-A0A9X0EGQ5-F1
#
_entry.id   AF-A0A9X0EGQ5-F1
#
_cell.length_a   1.000
_cell.length_b   1.000
_cell.length_c   1.000
_cell.angle_alpha   90.00
_cell.angle_beta   90.00
_cell.angle_gamma   90.00
#
_symmetry.space_group_name_H-M   'P 1'
#
loop_
_entity.id
_entity.type
_entity.pdbx_description
1 polymer ?
#
loop_
_entity_poly.entity_id
_entity_poly.type
_entity_poly.pdbx_seq_one_letter_code
_entity_poly.pdbx_strand_id
1 'polypeptide(L)'
;MNSKSLIAGLAILGCVSVASFTAQAATAAEPTIQPSRDNMRELEVGSRSPQEFQRPAAALKDWKAKGLEEPAKMSQWVRINDKYVEVQTTNGQITKIVPIEK
;
A
#
# COMPACT_ATOMS: atom_id res chain seq x y z
N MET A 1 -77.93 22.53 29.23
CA MET A 1 -78.16 21.11 28.83
C MET A 1 -77.99 20.98 27.32
N ASN A 2 -76.96 20.22 26.94
CA ASN A 2 -76.87 19.32 25.78
C ASN A 2 -76.91 19.89 24.35
N SER A 3 -75.72 20.11 23.80
CA SER A 3 -75.41 20.14 22.37
C SER A 3 -75.55 18.75 21.73
N LYS A 4 -76.15 18.69 20.52
CA LYS A 4 -76.22 17.49 19.67
C LYS A 4 -75.35 17.69 18.42
N SER A 5 -74.53 16.68 18.15
CA SER A 5 -73.48 16.60 17.14
C SER A 5 -73.98 16.66 15.69
N LEU A 6 -73.09 17.11 14.79
CA LEU A 6 -72.46 16.36 13.68
C LEU A 6 -72.15 17.31 12.54
N ILE A 7 -70.95 17.22 11.98
CA ILE A 7 -70.71 16.98 10.55
C ILE A 7 -69.23 16.63 10.40
N ALA A 8 -69.00 15.43 9.87
CA ALA A 8 -67.73 14.94 9.41
C ALA A 8 -67.30 15.74 8.17
N GLY A 9 -66.11 16.33 8.22
CA GLY A 9 -65.48 17.01 7.09
C GLY A 9 -64.24 16.24 6.65
N LEU A 10 -64.29 15.70 5.43
CA LEU A 10 -63.20 15.07 4.69
C LEU A 10 -61.96 16.00 4.66
N ALA A 11 -60.80 15.49 5.03
CA ALA A 11 -59.51 16.13 4.76
C ALA A 11 -58.76 15.37 3.67
N ILE A 12 -58.31 16.15 2.70
CA ILE A 12 -57.89 15.77 1.34
C ILE A 12 -56.43 15.30 1.31
N LEU A 13 -56.18 14.37 0.38
CA LEU A 13 -54.88 13.92 -0.13
C LEU A 13 -53.88 15.08 -0.33
N GLY A 14 -52.75 14.99 0.36
CA GLY A 14 -51.56 15.82 0.11
C GLY A 14 -50.37 14.94 -0.24
N CYS A 15 -50.06 14.86 -1.54
CA CYS A 15 -48.80 14.31 -2.03
C CYS A 15 -47.62 15.17 -1.52
N VAL A 16 -46.67 14.56 -0.83
CA VAL A 16 -45.32 15.11 -0.70
C VAL A 16 -44.35 14.08 -1.27
N SER A 17 -43.85 14.41 -2.46
CA SER A 17 -42.66 13.82 -3.05
C SER A 17 -41.42 14.47 -2.43
N VAL A 18 -40.29 13.80 -2.60
CA VAL A 18 -38.90 14.29 -2.46
C VAL A 18 -38.24 14.06 -1.09
N ALA A 19 -37.49 12.97 -1.01
CA ALA A 19 -36.05 13.06 -0.81
C ALA A 19 -35.41 11.81 -1.41
N SER A 20 -35.04 11.88 -2.69
CA SER A 20 -34.03 10.98 -3.24
C SER A 20 -32.77 11.18 -2.40
N PHE A 21 -32.39 10.17 -1.62
CA PHE A 21 -31.06 10.11 -1.03
C PHE A 21 -30.06 10.05 -2.18
N THR A 22 -29.55 11.21 -2.59
CA THR A 22 -28.30 11.27 -3.34
C THR A 22 -27.22 10.86 -2.34
N ALA A 23 -26.90 9.57 -2.34
CA ALA A 23 -25.71 9.05 -1.69
C ALA A 23 -24.52 9.82 -2.28
N GLN A 24 -24.05 10.81 -1.51
CA GLN A 24 -22.85 11.56 -1.82
C GLN A 24 -21.71 10.57 -1.95
N ALA A 25 -21.03 10.70 -3.09
CA ALA A 25 -19.73 10.17 -3.42
C ALA A 25 -18.98 9.64 -2.19
N ALA A 26 -18.96 8.32 -2.05
CA ALA A 26 -17.73 7.70 -1.59
C ALA A 26 -16.72 7.99 -2.70
N THR A 27 -16.05 9.15 -2.61
CA THR A 27 -14.68 9.27 -3.07
C THR A 27 -13.96 8.16 -2.33
N ALA A 28 -13.94 6.98 -2.96
CA ALA A 28 -12.98 5.94 -2.62
C ALA A 28 -11.67 6.69 -2.59
N ALA A 29 -11.10 6.81 -1.38
CA ALA A 29 -9.86 7.48 -1.14
C ALA A 29 -8.91 7.03 -2.26
N GLU A 30 -8.59 7.97 -3.15
CA GLU A 30 -7.64 7.75 -4.20
C GLU A 30 -6.43 7.10 -3.51
N PRO A 31 -5.97 5.91 -3.93
CA PRO A 31 -4.76 5.37 -3.35
C PRO A 31 -3.70 6.42 -3.63
N THR A 32 -3.29 7.15 -2.59
CA THR A 32 -2.24 8.14 -2.67
C THR A 32 -0.96 7.34 -2.86
N ILE A 33 -0.73 6.91 -4.10
CA ILE A 33 0.54 6.37 -4.53
C ILE A 33 1.48 7.57 -4.49
N GLN A 34 2.04 7.83 -3.32
CA GLN A 34 3.17 8.73 -3.16
C GLN A 34 4.34 8.06 -3.86
N PRO A 35 4.86 8.60 -4.98
CA PRO A 35 6.04 8.05 -5.59
C PRO A 35 7.23 8.55 -4.77
N SER A 36 7.76 7.74 -3.87
CA SER A 36 9.00 8.11 -3.18
C SER A 36 10.17 7.89 -4.12
N ARG A 37 10.84 8.99 -4.49
CA ARG A 37 11.93 9.08 -5.47
C ARG A 37 13.17 8.27 -5.08
N ASP A 38 13.17 7.67 -3.90
CA ASP A 38 14.24 6.83 -3.37
C ASP A 38 13.67 6.00 -2.20
N ASN A 39 13.06 4.84 -2.48
CA ASN A 39 12.57 3.91 -1.44
C ASN A 39 13.73 3.22 -0.69
N MET A 40 14.89 3.85 -0.51
CA MET A 40 15.96 3.30 0.34
C MET A 40 15.51 3.18 1.80
N ARG A 41 14.48 3.91 2.23
CA ARG A 41 13.92 3.81 3.60
C ARG A 41 13.03 2.59 3.81
N GLU A 42 12.24 2.20 2.81
CA GLU A 42 11.32 1.06 2.90
C GLU A 42 11.74 0.03 1.86
N LEU A 43 12.69 -0.82 2.25
CA LEU A 43 13.11 -1.95 1.43
C LEU A 43 12.05 -3.04 1.54
N GLU A 44 11.48 -3.43 0.40
CA GLU A 44 10.42 -4.42 0.33
C GLU A 44 10.81 -5.58 -0.60
N VAL A 45 10.49 -6.81 -0.20
CA VAL A 45 10.69 -8.01 -1.03
C VAL A 45 9.74 -7.97 -2.24
N GLY A 46 10.26 -8.27 -3.42
CA GLY A 46 9.52 -8.20 -4.69
C GLY A 46 9.64 -6.83 -5.38
N SER A 47 9.90 -5.77 -4.61
CA SER A 47 10.16 -4.43 -5.13
C SER A 47 11.53 -4.31 -5.81
N ARG A 48 11.75 -3.22 -6.56
CA ARG A 48 12.97 -2.99 -7.33
C ARG A 48 13.98 -2.15 -6.54
N SER A 49 15.21 -2.66 -6.44
CA SER A 49 16.35 -1.93 -5.90
C SER A 49 16.89 -0.86 -6.87
N PRO A 50 17.56 0.18 -6.35
CA PRO A 50 18.32 1.12 -7.17
C PRO A 50 19.34 0.43 -8.09
N GLN A 51 19.57 1.00 -9.28
CA GLN A 51 20.38 0.36 -10.31
C GLN A 51 21.87 0.19 -9.93
N GLU A 52 22.38 0.99 -9.01
CA GLU A 52 23.74 0.85 -8.48
C GLU A 52 23.97 -0.52 -7.82
N PHE A 53 22.95 -1.07 -7.14
CA PHE A 53 23.03 -2.35 -6.44
C PHE A 53 22.96 -3.57 -7.36
N GLN A 54 22.65 -3.38 -8.64
CA GLN A 54 22.76 -4.43 -9.65
C GLN A 54 24.19 -4.57 -10.19
N ARG A 55 25.06 -3.60 -9.93
CA ARG A 55 26.44 -3.63 -10.42
C ARG A 55 27.29 -4.57 -9.56
N PRO A 56 28.26 -5.30 -10.14
CA PRO A 56 29.19 -6.14 -9.37
C PRO A 56 30.03 -5.37 -8.34
N ALA A 57 30.18 -4.05 -8.52
CA ALA A 57 30.91 -3.19 -7.59
C ALA A 57 30.20 -3.06 -6.23
N ALA A 58 28.87 -3.23 -6.18
CA ALA A 58 28.08 -3.18 -4.94
C ALA A 58 28.03 -4.55 -4.23
N ALA A 59 28.56 -5.61 -4.85
CA ALA A 59 28.49 -6.97 -4.35
C ALA A 59 29.21 -7.10 -2.99
N LEU A 60 28.48 -7.61 -2.00
CA LEU A 60 29.04 -8.05 -0.73
C LEU A 60 29.72 -9.40 -0.93
N LYS A 61 31.05 -9.39 -1.10
CA LYS A 61 31.85 -10.60 -1.36
C LYS A 61 31.99 -11.50 -0.13
N ASP A 62 31.97 -10.90 1.05
CA ASP A 62 32.11 -11.56 2.35
C ASP A 62 30.79 -12.07 2.95
N TRP A 63 29.75 -12.27 2.13
CA TRP A 63 28.42 -12.76 2.56
C TRP A 63 28.50 -14.01 3.44
N LYS A 64 29.41 -14.94 3.12
CA LYS A 64 29.61 -16.18 3.89
C LYS A 64 30.10 -15.91 5.31
N ALA A 65 30.94 -14.90 5.50
CA ALA A 65 31.41 -14.49 6.83
C ALA A 65 30.32 -13.75 7.63
N LYS A 66 29.27 -13.27 6.96
CA LYS A 66 28.09 -12.65 7.58
C LYS A 66 26.98 -13.65 7.92
N GLY A 67 27.20 -14.95 7.72
CA GLY A 67 26.19 -15.98 7.95
C GLY A 67 25.03 -15.93 6.96
N LEU A 68 25.20 -15.26 5.83
CA LEU A 68 24.21 -15.22 4.76
C LEU A 68 24.28 -16.51 3.93
N GLU A 69 23.15 -16.90 3.37
CA GLU A 69 23.07 -18.00 2.42
C GLU A 69 23.74 -17.65 1.09
N GLU A 70 24.09 -18.66 0.30
CA GLU A 70 24.57 -18.43 -1.07
C GLU A 70 23.48 -17.67 -1.87
N PRO A 71 23.83 -16.56 -2.55
CA PRO A 71 22.85 -15.83 -3.35
C PRO A 71 22.34 -16.71 -4.50
N ALA A 72 21.07 -16.53 -4.86
CA ALA A 72 20.43 -17.21 -5.97
C ALA A 72 21.15 -16.94 -7.30
N LYS A 73 20.83 -17.74 -8.31
CA LYS A 73 21.40 -17.60 -9.65
C LYS A 73 21.10 -16.20 -10.19
N MET A 74 22.14 -15.50 -10.66
CA MET A 74 22.05 -14.10 -11.11
C MET A 74 21.54 -13.15 -10.03
N SER A 75 21.83 -13.44 -8.76
CA SER A 75 21.62 -12.54 -7.63
C SER A 75 22.93 -12.28 -6.91
N GLN A 76 22.95 -11.21 -6.13
CA GLN A 76 24.06 -10.88 -5.24
C GLN A 76 23.53 -10.28 -3.94
N TRP A 77 24.28 -10.49 -2.87
CA TRP A 77 24.09 -9.74 -1.64
C TRP A 77 24.67 -8.34 -1.81
N VAL A 78 23.93 -7.35 -1.35
CA VAL A 78 24.39 -5.96 -1.20
C VAL A 78 24.06 -5.49 0.21
N ARG A 79 24.78 -4.47 0.68
CA ARG A 79 24.43 -3.78 1.92
C ARG A 79 23.69 -2.50 1.57
N ILE A 80 22.46 -2.37 2.06
CA ILE A 80 21.67 -1.16 1.95
C ILE A 80 21.27 -0.74 3.36
N ASN A 81 21.80 0.39 3.82
CA ASN A 81 21.66 0.85 5.21
C ASN A 81 22.12 -0.23 6.23
N ASP A 82 21.29 -0.54 7.23
CA ASP A 82 21.49 -1.57 8.26
C ASP A 82 20.89 -2.93 7.85
N LYS A 83 20.82 -3.24 6.55
CA LYS A 83 20.29 -4.50 6.04
C LYS A 83 21.19 -5.10 4.97
N TYR A 84 21.28 -6.42 4.96
CA TYR A 84 21.74 -7.20 3.82
C TYR A 84 20.53 -7.47 2.92
N VAL A 85 20.67 -7.15 1.64
CA VAL A 85 19.59 -7.27 0.65
C VAL A 85 20.09 -8.13 -0.49
N GLU A 86 19.35 -9.17 -0.84
CA GLU A 86 19.62 -9.97 -2.01
C GLU A 86 18.91 -9.33 -3.20
N VAL A 87 19.69 -9.03 -4.24
CA VAL A 87 19.22 -8.32 -5.43
C VAL A 87 19.55 -9.14 -6.66
N GLN A 88 18.56 -9.35 -7.53
CA GLN A 88 18.78 -9.92 -8.85
C GLN A 88 19.56 -8.93 -9.73
N THR A 89 20.68 -9.38 -10.30
CA THR A 89 21.54 -8.56 -11.16
C THR A 89 20.91 -8.26 -12.52
N THR A 90 19.86 -8.99 -12.91
CA THR A 90 19.19 -8.87 -14.21
C THR A 90 18.14 -7.76 -14.25
N ASN A 91 17.34 -7.65 -13.19
CA ASN A 91 16.20 -6.73 -13.12
C ASN A 91 16.18 -5.87 -11.84
N GLY A 92 17.08 -6.12 -10.90
CA GLY A 92 17.14 -5.40 -9.63
C GLY A 92 16.08 -5.78 -8.60
N GLN A 93 15.32 -6.86 -8.82
CA GLN A 93 14.32 -7.31 -7.85
C GLN A 93 14.99 -7.71 -6.54
N ILE A 94 14.42 -7.23 -5.43
CA ILE A 94 14.80 -7.62 -4.09
C ILE A 94 14.14 -8.96 -3.77
N THR A 95 14.94 -9.99 -3.46
CA THR A 95 14.44 -11.35 -3.17
C THR A 95 14.49 -11.68 -1.69
N LYS A 96 15.46 -11.14 -0.95
CA LYS A 96 15.60 -11.35 0.49
C LYS A 96 16.11 -10.09 1.18
N ILE A 97 15.71 -9.90 2.44
CA ILE A 97 16.17 -8.82 3.30
C ILE A 97 16.50 -9.43 4.66
N VAL A 98 17.72 -9.22 5.13
CA VAL A 98 18.22 -9.70 6.43
C VAL A 98 18.72 -8.49 7.23
N PRO A 99 18.21 -8.24 8.45
CA PRO A 99 18.72 -7.16 9.29
C PRO A 99 20.16 -7.43 9.72
N ILE A 100 20.97 -6.38 9.84
CA ILE A 100 22.30 -6.47 10.43
C ILE A 100 22.14 -6.34 11.95
N GLU A 101 22.47 -7.40 12.68
CA GLU A 101 22.55 -7.33 14.15
C GLU A 101 23.70 -6.41 14.57
N LYS A 102 23.44 -5.51 15.53
CA LYS A 102 24.41 -4.55 16.06
C LYS A 102 25.17 -5.11 17.26
#